data_AF-A0A958WJ35-F1
#
_entry.id   AF-A0A958WJ35-F1
#
_cell.length_a   1.000
_cell.length_b   1.000
_cell.length_c   1.000
_cell.angle_alpha   90.00
_cell.angle_beta   90.00
_cell.angle_gamma   90.00
#
_symmetry.space_group_name_H-M   'P 1'
#
loop_
_entity.id
_entity.type
_entity.pdbx_description
1 polymer ?
#
loop_
_entity_poly.entity_id
_entity_poly.type
_entity_poly.pdbx_seq_one_letter_code
_entity_poly.pdbx_strand_id
1 'polypeptide(L)'
;MNGRYWCWVWLWVAACGDGPMPEIKKEEISIFFDSKSKISIRESDTTTIVVPIRISLSQEGPIVAAYETIGQEVVEGSDFTLLSENPITIPAGATTANVRLKINDNDIVQPEDRNIYLRLRAIDKDFVKLAVPSEVRINIEEDDCPADAPDVSVWIGQLTLQSTTEMVTGTGTENPSGVCSGAFNVRGKFVGAQNPESTLTIVLDQGQAMGTNGVARIVRTKLFGFTSQYELEAIGTYDEATGKIVLNYSFFDLLDSSNNFSDTLVITAG
;
A
#
# COMPACT_ATOMS: atom_id res chain seq x y z
N MET A 1 -32.40 -52.88 37.79
CA MET A 1 -31.43 -52.57 38.86
C MET A 1 -30.03 -52.90 38.37
N ASN A 2 -29.27 -51.88 37.95
CA ASN A 2 -27.81 -51.83 37.90
C ASN A 2 -27.42 -50.44 37.39
N GLY A 3 -27.45 -49.45 38.30
CA GLY A 3 -26.96 -48.11 38.02
C GLY A 3 -25.44 -48.08 38.15
N ARG A 4 -24.74 -47.62 37.10
CA ARG A 4 -23.31 -47.28 37.20
C ARG A 4 -23.20 -45.83 37.65
N TYR A 5 -22.75 -45.63 38.88
CA TYR A 5 -22.43 -44.33 39.46
C TYR A 5 -21.02 -43.92 39.05
N TRP A 6 -20.83 -42.64 38.71
CA TRP A 6 -19.52 -42.05 38.45
C TRP A 6 -19.16 -41.09 39.60
N CYS A 7 -18.05 -41.36 40.29
CA CYS A 7 -17.44 -40.45 41.28
C CYS A 7 -16.26 -39.73 40.65
N TRP A 8 -16.21 -38.41 40.78
CA TRP A 8 -14.97 -37.64 40.56
C TRP A 8 -14.12 -37.66 41.83
N VAL A 9 -12.81 -37.89 41.68
CA VAL A 9 -11.84 -37.68 42.76
C VAL A 9 -11.27 -36.27 42.61
N TRP A 10 -11.79 -35.34 43.41
CA TRP A 10 -11.06 -34.16 43.89
C TRP A 10 -11.39 -33.98 45.37
N LEU A 11 -10.38 -33.55 46.14
CA LEU A 11 -10.43 -33.41 47.60
C LEU A 11 -11.65 -32.58 48.05
N TRP A 12 -12.43 -33.20 48.95
CA TRP A 12 -13.54 -32.66 49.77
C TRP A 12 -14.89 -32.33 49.09
N VAL A 13 -15.91 -33.07 49.57
CA VAL A 13 -17.37 -33.00 49.31
C VAL A 13 -17.84 -33.62 47.98
N ALA A 14 -18.27 -34.88 48.06
CA ALA A 14 -19.05 -35.53 47.00
C ALA A 14 -20.49 -35.01 47.02
N ALA A 15 -20.86 -34.21 46.01
CA ALA A 15 -22.25 -33.91 45.69
C ALA A 15 -22.57 -34.54 44.33
N CYS A 16 -23.43 -35.56 44.33
CA CYS A 16 -24.05 -36.08 43.12
C CYS A 16 -25.33 -35.26 42.89
N GLY A 17 -25.40 -34.47 41.83
CA GLY A 17 -26.61 -33.76 41.44
C GLY A 17 -27.25 -34.41 40.21
N ASP A 18 -28.58 -34.59 40.23
CA ASP A 18 -29.40 -35.07 39.11
C ASP A 18 -29.67 -33.97 38.06
N GLY A 19 -28.78 -32.96 37.97
CA GLY A 19 -28.89 -31.90 36.98
C GLY A 19 -28.69 -32.45 35.57
N PRO A 20 -29.33 -31.87 34.54
CA PRO A 20 -29.01 -32.21 33.16
C PRO A 20 -27.50 -32.05 32.95
N MET A 21 -26.89 -33.07 32.34
CA MET A 21 -25.47 -33.06 31.96
C MET A 21 -25.18 -31.73 31.25
N PRO A 22 -24.11 -30.99 31.61
CA PRO A 22 -23.81 -29.75 30.92
C PRO A 22 -23.66 -30.06 29.43
N GLU A 23 -24.54 -29.48 28.63
CA GLU A 23 -24.49 -29.60 27.18
C GLU A 23 -23.22 -28.89 26.72
N ILE A 24 -22.19 -29.65 26.40
CA ILE A 24 -20.99 -29.12 25.76
C ILE A 24 -21.45 -28.69 24.36
N LYS A 25 -21.70 -27.39 24.17
CA LYS A 25 -21.89 -26.84 22.83
C LYS A 25 -20.62 -27.15 22.04
N LYS A 26 -20.73 -28.08 21.09
CA LYS A 26 -19.67 -28.32 20.12
C LYS A 26 -19.45 -26.99 19.40
N GLU A 27 -18.27 -26.40 19.54
CA GLU A 27 -17.93 -25.18 18.82
C GLU A 27 -18.13 -25.44 17.32
N GLU A 28 -18.87 -24.56 16.66
CA GLU A 28 -19.07 -24.65 15.22
C GLU A 28 -17.75 -24.34 14.53
N ILE A 29 -17.32 -25.25 13.66
CA ILE A 29 -16.12 -25.04 12.86
C ILE A 29 -16.47 -24.01 11.79
N SER A 30 -15.71 -22.93 11.72
CA SER A 30 -15.97 -21.83 10.80
C SER A 30 -14.80 -21.61 9.84
N ILE A 31 -15.13 -21.12 8.64
CA ILE A 31 -14.16 -20.71 7.62
C ILE A 31 -14.41 -19.27 7.21
N PHE A 32 -13.36 -18.47 7.10
CA PHE A 32 -13.41 -17.03 6.80
C PHE A 32 -12.10 -16.56 6.17
N PHE A 33 -12.10 -15.35 5.60
CA PHE A 33 -10.86 -14.69 5.20
C PHE A 33 -10.17 -14.08 6.43
N ASP A 34 -8.92 -14.46 6.68
CA ASP A 34 -8.08 -13.90 7.74
C ASP A 34 -7.28 -12.70 7.20
N SER A 35 -8.01 -11.67 6.76
CA SER A 35 -7.46 -10.44 6.20
C SER A 35 -8.40 -9.25 6.44
N LYS A 36 -7.93 -8.04 6.15
CA LYS A 36 -8.80 -6.86 6.11
C LYS A 36 -9.84 -7.04 5.00
N SER A 37 -11.08 -6.59 5.23
CA SER A 37 -12.14 -6.63 4.22
C SER A 37 -11.87 -5.72 3.00
N LYS A 38 -10.94 -4.76 3.14
CA LYS A 38 -10.41 -3.94 2.05
C LYS A 38 -8.88 -4.00 2.03
N ILE A 39 -8.34 -4.29 0.85
CA ILE A 39 -6.93 -4.12 0.48
C ILE A 39 -6.89 -3.05 -0.61
N SER A 40 -5.93 -2.12 -0.50
CA SER A 40 -5.63 -1.12 -1.53
C SER A 40 -4.22 -1.41 -2.03
N ILE A 41 -4.02 -1.39 -3.33
CA ILE A 41 -2.73 -1.64 -3.98
C ILE A 41 -2.63 -0.76 -5.22
N ARG A 42 -1.44 -0.21 -5.51
CA ARG A 42 -1.20 0.49 -6.78
C ARG A 42 -1.11 -0.48 -7.93
N GLU A 43 -1.48 -0.05 -9.12
CA GLU A 43 -1.35 -0.85 -10.32
C GLU A 43 0.11 -1.24 -10.59
N SER A 44 1.04 -0.30 -10.41
CA SER A 44 2.49 -0.57 -10.51
C SER A 44 3.08 -1.44 -9.39
N ASP A 45 2.33 -1.75 -8.32
CA ASP A 45 2.86 -2.57 -7.23
C ASP A 45 3.00 -4.04 -7.65
N THR A 46 4.26 -4.46 -7.82
CA THR A 46 4.59 -5.83 -8.22
C THR A 46 4.37 -6.89 -7.13
N THR A 47 4.01 -6.47 -5.91
CA THR A 47 3.78 -7.35 -4.76
C THR A 47 2.64 -8.32 -5.03
N THR A 48 2.87 -9.62 -4.79
CA THR A 48 1.80 -10.61 -4.82
C THR A 48 0.86 -10.39 -3.64
N ILE A 49 -0.42 -10.18 -3.93
CA ILE A 49 -1.45 -10.09 -2.91
C ILE A 49 -1.72 -11.49 -2.38
N VAL A 50 -1.65 -11.63 -1.06
CA VAL A 50 -1.93 -12.89 -0.35
C VAL A 50 -3.15 -12.67 0.54
N VAL A 51 -4.23 -13.38 0.25
CA VAL A 51 -5.46 -13.39 1.04
C VAL A 51 -5.58 -14.75 1.74
N PRO A 52 -5.28 -14.82 3.04
CA PRO A 52 -5.40 -16.06 3.79
C PRO A 52 -6.87 -16.43 4.01
N ILE A 53 -7.19 -17.70 3.80
CA ILE A 53 -8.42 -18.34 4.26
C ILE A 53 -8.04 -19.14 5.50
N ARG A 54 -8.83 -18.99 6.57
CA ARG A 54 -8.61 -19.68 7.84
C ARG A 54 -9.83 -20.50 8.20
N ILE A 55 -9.59 -21.70 8.72
CA ILE A 55 -10.57 -22.52 9.44
C ILE A 55 -10.29 -22.41 10.95
N SER A 56 -11.35 -22.29 11.76
CA SER A 56 -11.23 -22.06 13.22
C SER A 56 -10.57 -23.22 13.96
N LEU A 57 -10.61 -24.43 13.38
CA LEU A 57 -10.03 -25.63 13.96
C LEU A 57 -9.51 -26.57 12.86
N SER A 58 -8.32 -27.13 13.08
CA SER A 58 -7.72 -28.13 12.19
C SER A 58 -8.61 -29.37 12.09
N GLN A 59 -8.67 -29.96 10.89
CA GLN A 59 -9.45 -31.16 10.60
C GLN A 59 -8.55 -32.34 10.24
N GLU A 60 -9.02 -33.56 10.50
CA GLU A 60 -8.30 -34.79 10.15
C GLU A 60 -8.29 -35.07 8.63
N GLY A 61 -9.26 -34.50 7.90
CA GLY A 61 -9.34 -34.55 6.43
C GLY A 61 -9.19 -33.16 5.80
N PRO A 62 -8.87 -33.09 4.50
CA PRO A 62 -8.80 -31.82 3.80
C PRO A 62 -10.18 -31.16 3.71
N ILE A 63 -10.17 -29.83 3.68
CA ILE A 63 -11.34 -28.98 3.40
C ILE A 63 -11.14 -28.32 2.05
N VAL A 64 -12.13 -28.44 1.18
CA VAL A 64 -12.12 -27.85 -0.17
C VAL A 64 -13.12 -26.71 -0.19
N ALA A 65 -12.63 -25.50 -0.46
CA ALA A 65 -13.43 -24.29 -0.54
C ALA A 65 -13.37 -23.72 -1.95
N ALA A 66 -14.53 -23.52 -2.58
CA ALA A 66 -14.61 -22.76 -3.82
C ALA A 66 -14.79 -21.27 -3.49
N TYR A 67 -14.10 -20.42 -4.24
CA TYR A 67 -14.28 -18.98 -4.20
C TYR A 67 -14.68 -18.47 -5.59
N GLU A 68 -14.99 -17.19 -5.68
CA GLU A 68 -15.13 -16.51 -6.96
C GLU A 68 -14.37 -15.18 -6.92
N THR A 69 -13.94 -14.75 -8.11
CA THR A 69 -13.44 -13.42 -8.40
C THR A 69 -14.50 -12.69 -9.22
N ILE A 70 -14.99 -11.56 -8.72
CA ILE A 70 -15.87 -10.68 -9.48
C ILE A 70 -15.11 -9.37 -9.71
N GLY A 71 -14.89 -9.03 -10.96
CA GLY A 71 -14.35 -7.74 -11.35
C GLY A 71 -15.43 -6.68 -11.45
N GLN A 72 -15.15 -5.49 -10.91
CA GLN A 72 -15.81 -4.24 -11.27
C GLN A 72 -14.77 -3.41 -12.03
N GLU A 73 -15.04 -3.15 -13.31
CA GLU A 73 -14.12 -2.45 -14.23
C GLU A 73 -12.71 -3.07 -14.32
N VAL A 74 -12.61 -4.39 -14.04
CA VAL A 74 -11.37 -5.16 -14.15
C VAL A 74 -11.66 -6.52 -14.78
N VAL A 75 -10.69 -7.02 -15.54
CA VAL A 75 -10.74 -8.27 -16.30
C VAL A 75 -9.58 -9.16 -15.90
N GLU A 76 -9.89 -10.38 -15.46
CA GLU A 76 -8.86 -11.39 -15.16
C GLU A 76 -8.05 -11.73 -16.42
N GLY A 77 -6.73 -11.78 -16.28
CA GLY A 77 -5.77 -11.93 -17.38
C GLY A 77 -5.34 -10.62 -18.02
N SER A 78 -6.10 -9.52 -17.86
CA SER A 78 -5.72 -8.17 -18.29
C SER A 78 -5.23 -7.36 -17.08
N ASP A 79 -6.10 -7.06 -16.13
CA ASP A 79 -5.82 -6.18 -14.97
C ASP A 79 -5.23 -6.94 -13.77
N PHE A 80 -5.54 -8.23 -13.64
CA PHE A 80 -4.97 -9.07 -12.58
C PHE A 80 -4.87 -10.52 -13.03
N THR A 81 -3.94 -11.26 -12.41
CA THR A 81 -3.76 -12.69 -12.66
C THR A 81 -3.97 -13.46 -11.36
N LEU A 82 -4.89 -14.44 -11.38
CA LEU A 82 -5.05 -15.38 -10.28
C LEU A 82 -3.91 -16.42 -10.30
N LEU A 83 -3.21 -16.58 -9.18
CA LEU A 83 -2.07 -17.49 -9.05
C LEU A 83 -2.41 -18.76 -8.25
N SER A 84 -3.63 -18.88 -7.76
CA SER A 84 -4.09 -20.00 -6.94
C SER A 84 -5.16 -20.79 -7.66
N GLU A 85 -5.21 -22.10 -7.39
CA GLU A 85 -6.28 -22.95 -7.88
C GLU A 85 -7.62 -22.57 -7.25
N ASN A 86 -8.70 -22.83 -7.99
CA ASN A 86 -10.08 -22.71 -7.53
C ASN A 86 -10.84 -23.97 -7.97
N PRO A 87 -11.31 -24.82 -7.04
CA PRO A 87 -11.37 -24.62 -5.60
C PRO A 87 -9.99 -24.74 -4.90
N ILE A 88 -9.84 -24.08 -3.76
CA ILE A 88 -8.64 -24.16 -2.91
C ILE A 88 -8.79 -25.26 -1.85
N THR A 89 -7.71 -25.96 -1.57
CA THR A 89 -7.65 -27.02 -0.55
C THR A 89 -6.89 -26.54 0.68
N ILE A 90 -7.51 -26.65 1.86
CA ILE A 90 -6.83 -26.59 3.16
C ILE A 90 -6.47 -28.04 3.53
N PRO A 91 -5.17 -28.40 3.59
CA PRO A 91 -4.75 -29.77 3.89
C PRO A 91 -5.21 -30.25 5.28
N ALA A 92 -5.33 -31.56 5.44
CA ALA A 92 -5.51 -32.18 6.76
C ALA A 92 -4.42 -31.72 7.73
N GLY A 93 -4.78 -31.41 8.97
CA GLY A 93 -3.85 -30.88 9.97
C GLY A 93 -3.54 -29.39 9.85
N ALA A 94 -3.87 -28.74 8.74
CA ALA A 94 -3.67 -27.31 8.53
C ALA A 94 -4.92 -26.52 8.92
N THR A 95 -4.70 -25.24 9.25
CA THR A 95 -5.78 -24.28 9.53
C THR A 95 -5.86 -23.17 8.49
N THR A 96 -4.94 -23.14 7.52
CA THR A 96 -4.83 -22.05 6.55
C THR A 96 -4.54 -22.54 5.14
N ALA A 97 -5.07 -21.81 4.17
CA ALA A 97 -4.66 -21.82 2.77
C ALA A 97 -4.66 -20.37 2.26
N ASN A 98 -3.93 -20.08 1.19
CA ASN A 98 -3.76 -18.71 0.70
C ASN A 98 -4.24 -18.60 -0.74
N VAL A 99 -5.21 -17.70 -0.98
CA VAL A 99 -5.48 -17.21 -2.34
C VAL A 99 -4.44 -16.16 -2.67
N ARG A 100 -3.81 -16.31 -3.83
CA ARG A 100 -2.78 -15.40 -4.33
C ARG A 100 -3.18 -14.85 -5.68
N LEU A 101 -2.99 -13.55 -5.86
CA LEU A 101 -3.15 -12.87 -7.14
C LEU A 101 -2.10 -11.78 -7.30
N LYS A 102 -1.85 -11.38 -8.53
CA LYS A 102 -0.95 -10.29 -8.88
C LYS A 102 -1.72 -9.25 -9.70
N ILE A 103 -1.47 -7.97 -9.47
CA ILE A 103 -1.95 -6.90 -10.35
C ILE A 103 -1.04 -6.83 -11.57
N ASN A 104 -1.64 -6.63 -12.74
CA ASN A 104 -0.93 -6.51 -13.99
C ASN A 104 -0.85 -5.02 -14.32
N ASP A 105 0.37 -4.51 -14.26
CA ASP A 105 0.70 -3.12 -14.54
C ASP A 105 0.67 -2.80 -16.04
N ASN A 106 0.27 -1.59 -16.39
CA ASN A 106 0.29 -1.07 -17.77
C ASN A 106 0.48 0.47 -17.76
N ASP A 107 0.43 1.13 -18.93
CA ASP A 107 0.66 2.58 -19.06
C ASP A 107 -0.62 3.30 -19.58
N ILE A 108 -1.81 2.78 -19.28
CA ILE A 108 -3.10 3.30 -19.76
C ILE A 108 -3.91 3.78 -18.57
N VAL A 109 -4.17 5.08 -18.55
CA VAL A 109 -5.05 5.71 -17.56
C VAL A 109 -6.46 5.10 -17.58
N GLN A 110 -6.86 4.52 -16.45
CA GLN A 110 -8.20 4.00 -16.17
C GLN A 110 -8.86 4.81 -15.05
N PRO A 111 -9.64 5.87 -15.38
CA PRO A 111 -10.18 6.81 -14.40
C PRO A 111 -11.28 6.25 -13.49
N GLU A 112 -11.79 5.06 -13.79
CA GLU A 112 -12.85 4.39 -13.04
C GLU A 112 -12.36 3.65 -11.77
N ASP A 113 -13.26 3.52 -10.78
CA ASP A 113 -12.98 2.74 -9.56
C ASP A 113 -12.85 1.24 -9.88
N ARG A 114 -11.61 0.74 -9.92
CA ARG A 114 -11.25 -0.64 -10.25
C ARG A 114 -11.19 -1.53 -9.00
N ASN A 115 -12.05 -2.55 -8.96
CA ASN A 115 -12.18 -3.41 -7.77
C ASN A 115 -12.30 -4.90 -8.12
N ILE A 116 -11.57 -5.73 -7.37
CA ILE A 116 -11.72 -7.18 -7.37
C ILE A 116 -12.43 -7.59 -6.08
N TYR A 117 -13.53 -8.34 -6.21
CA TYR A 117 -14.25 -8.93 -5.09
C TYR A 117 -13.93 -10.42 -5.02
N LEU A 118 -13.22 -10.84 -3.98
CA LEU A 118 -12.94 -12.23 -3.68
C LEU A 118 -13.95 -12.74 -2.66
N ARG A 119 -14.79 -13.73 -3.03
CA ARG A 119 -15.88 -14.24 -2.18
C ARG A 119 -15.80 -15.74 -2.00
N LEU A 120 -16.00 -16.23 -0.77
CA LEU A 120 -16.21 -17.65 -0.52
C LEU A 120 -17.61 -18.07 -0.99
N ARG A 121 -17.70 -19.16 -1.75
CA ARG A 121 -18.93 -19.61 -2.40
C ARG A 121 -19.44 -20.96 -1.91
N ALA A 122 -18.57 -21.96 -1.87
CA ALA A 122 -18.96 -23.31 -1.48
C ALA A 122 -17.87 -23.95 -0.63
N ILE A 123 -18.29 -24.81 0.28
CA ILE A 123 -17.41 -25.58 1.17
C ILE A 123 -17.88 -27.02 1.07
N ASP A 124 -16.95 -27.95 0.85
CA ASP A 124 -17.29 -29.36 0.64
C ASP A 124 -17.82 -30.08 1.89
N LYS A 125 -17.65 -29.48 3.07
CA LYS A 125 -18.10 -30.02 4.36
C LYS A 125 -19.25 -29.19 4.96
N ASP A 126 -20.44 -29.79 5.05
CA ASP A 126 -21.64 -29.14 5.61
C ASP A 126 -21.52 -28.69 7.07
N PHE A 127 -20.63 -29.32 7.84
CA PHE A 127 -20.39 -28.96 9.24
C PHE A 127 -19.49 -27.73 9.40
N VAL A 128 -18.81 -27.29 8.33
CA VAL A 128 -18.00 -26.06 8.32
C VAL A 128 -18.91 -24.90 7.89
N LYS A 129 -18.99 -23.89 8.75
CA LYS A 129 -19.86 -22.71 8.54
C LYS A 129 -19.07 -21.53 8.01
N LEU A 130 -19.62 -20.82 7.04
CA LEU A 130 -19.03 -19.58 6.55
C LEU A 130 -19.17 -18.50 7.63
N ALA A 131 -18.06 -17.86 7.99
CA ALA A 131 -18.00 -16.74 8.92
C ALA A 131 -17.54 -15.46 8.23
N VAL A 132 -17.61 -14.34 8.96
CA VAL A 132 -17.20 -13.01 8.49
C VAL A 132 -15.71 -12.79 8.82
N PRO A 133 -14.92 -12.19 7.92
CA PRO A 133 -15.30 -11.74 6.59
C PRO A 133 -15.37 -12.90 5.57
N SER A 134 -16.43 -12.90 4.76
CA SER A 134 -16.64 -13.86 3.65
C SER A 134 -16.35 -13.26 2.27
N GLU A 135 -15.99 -11.98 2.24
CA GLU A 135 -15.61 -11.21 1.07
C GLU A 135 -14.40 -10.33 1.42
N VAL A 136 -13.47 -10.21 0.48
CA VAL A 136 -12.39 -9.23 0.50
C VAL A 136 -12.48 -8.41 -0.77
N ARG A 137 -12.52 -7.09 -0.63
CA ARG A 137 -12.40 -6.14 -1.73
C ARG A 137 -10.94 -5.74 -1.90
N ILE A 138 -10.43 -5.85 -3.11
CA ILE A 138 -9.11 -5.36 -3.48
C ILE A 138 -9.33 -4.20 -4.45
N ASN A 139 -8.94 -3.01 -4.03
CA ASN A 139 -8.99 -1.79 -4.82
C ASN A 139 -7.65 -1.63 -5.54
N ILE A 140 -7.70 -1.54 -6.87
CA ILE A 140 -6.54 -1.17 -7.68
C ILE A 140 -6.54 0.36 -7.74
N GLU A 141 -5.45 0.96 -7.26
CA GLU A 141 -5.22 2.40 -7.29
C GLU A 141 -4.46 2.71 -8.57
N GLU A 142 -5.14 3.42 -9.47
CA GLU A 142 -4.57 3.95 -10.71
C GLU A 142 -3.36 4.83 -10.42
N ASP A 143 -2.25 4.55 -11.09
CA ASP A 143 -1.02 5.34 -10.98
C ASP A 143 -0.40 5.73 -12.33
N ASP A 144 -1.13 5.53 -13.42
CA ASP A 144 -0.83 6.07 -14.74
C ASP A 144 -1.31 7.51 -14.92
N CYS A 145 -0.51 8.28 -15.66
CA CYS A 145 -0.78 9.67 -15.94
C CYS A 145 -1.14 9.92 -17.41
N PRO A 146 -2.05 10.88 -17.70
CA PRO A 146 -2.27 11.36 -19.05
C PRO A 146 -0.96 11.84 -19.69
N ALA A 147 -0.80 11.64 -21.00
CA ALA A 147 0.45 11.98 -21.71
C ALA A 147 0.82 13.48 -21.69
N ASP A 148 -0.09 14.36 -21.26
CA ASP A 148 0.09 15.79 -21.09
C ASP A 148 0.20 16.22 -19.61
N ALA A 149 0.28 15.26 -18.68
CA ALA A 149 0.44 15.49 -17.25
C ALA A 149 1.79 14.92 -16.77
N PRO A 150 2.56 15.66 -15.97
CA PRO A 150 3.80 15.13 -15.40
C PRO A 150 3.52 13.97 -14.45
N ASP A 151 4.26 12.88 -14.60
CA ASP A 151 4.27 11.77 -13.65
C ASP A 151 5.41 11.94 -12.63
N VAL A 152 5.02 12.22 -11.37
CA VAL A 152 6.01 12.40 -10.30
C VAL A 152 6.43 11.09 -9.64
N SER A 153 5.84 9.95 -10.01
CA SER A 153 6.13 8.61 -9.45
C SER A 153 7.63 8.31 -9.46
N VAL A 154 8.32 8.75 -10.53
CA VAL A 154 9.76 8.61 -10.76
C VAL A 154 10.60 9.17 -9.62
N TRP A 155 10.12 10.22 -8.94
CA TRP A 155 10.86 10.86 -7.83
C TRP A 155 10.32 10.50 -6.45
N ILE A 156 9.43 9.52 -6.32
CA ILE A 156 8.95 9.05 -5.01
C ILE A 156 9.93 8.02 -4.44
N GLY A 157 10.28 8.17 -3.16
CA GLY A 157 11.26 7.32 -2.50
C GLY A 157 12.61 8.01 -2.32
N GLN A 158 13.70 7.25 -2.34
CA GLN A 158 15.04 7.80 -2.08
C GLN A 158 15.52 8.67 -3.24
N LEU A 159 16.07 9.83 -2.93
CA LEU A 159 16.61 10.78 -3.90
C LEU A 159 18.08 11.11 -3.59
N THR A 160 18.84 11.45 -4.63
CA THR A 160 20.14 12.11 -4.49
C THR A 160 19.98 13.59 -4.78
N LEU A 161 20.45 14.44 -3.86
CA LEU A 161 20.44 15.90 -3.97
C LEU A 161 21.89 16.37 -4.09
N GLN A 162 22.27 16.85 -5.28
CA GLN A 162 23.64 17.27 -5.58
C GLN A 162 23.69 18.77 -5.89
N SER A 163 24.36 19.52 -5.04
CA SER A 163 24.75 20.91 -5.31
C SER A 163 26.09 20.96 -6.05
N THR A 164 26.61 22.17 -6.31
CA THR A 164 27.95 22.32 -6.89
C THR A 164 29.08 21.83 -5.99
N THR A 165 28.84 21.78 -4.68
CA THR A 165 29.87 21.50 -3.66
C THR A 165 29.60 20.25 -2.83
N GLU A 166 28.36 19.76 -2.82
CA GLU A 166 27.93 18.69 -1.92
C GLU A 166 26.96 17.73 -2.60
N MET A 167 26.90 16.52 -2.04
CA MET A 167 25.93 15.50 -2.41
C MET A 167 25.35 14.92 -1.12
N VAL A 168 24.03 14.97 -0.99
CA VAL A 168 23.29 14.47 0.17
C VAL A 168 22.13 13.60 -0.29
N THR A 169 21.61 12.79 0.62
CA THR A 169 20.38 12.03 0.36
C THR A 169 19.16 12.88 0.67
N GLY A 170 18.09 12.63 -0.07
CA GLY A 170 16.76 13.16 0.15
C GLY A 170 15.71 12.07 0.03
N THR A 171 14.45 12.46 0.24
CA THR A 171 13.30 11.58 0.04
C THR A 171 12.18 12.34 -0.62
N GLY A 172 11.69 11.84 -1.75
CA GLY A 172 10.48 12.31 -2.38
C GLY A 172 9.26 11.60 -1.83
N THR A 173 8.18 12.35 -1.64
CA THR A 173 6.89 11.82 -1.19
C THR A 173 5.77 12.46 -1.97
N GLU A 174 4.76 11.67 -2.31
CA GLU A 174 3.56 12.14 -2.96
C GLU A 174 2.84 13.21 -2.12
N ASN A 175 2.16 14.13 -2.79
CA ASN A 175 1.22 15.03 -2.15
C ASN A 175 -0.20 14.41 -2.13
N PRO A 176 -1.18 15.03 -1.48
CA PRO A 176 -2.56 14.53 -1.51
C PRO A 176 -3.26 14.58 -2.87
N SER A 177 -2.65 15.19 -3.88
CA SER A 177 -3.22 15.40 -5.21
C SER A 177 -2.89 14.27 -6.20
N GLY A 178 -2.12 13.26 -5.79
CA GLY A 178 -1.77 12.14 -6.67
C GLY A 178 -0.46 12.33 -7.43
N VAL A 179 0.05 11.24 -7.98
CA VAL A 179 1.30 11.23 -8.76
C VAL A 179 1.20 12.03 -10.06
N CYS A 180 0.00 12.14 -10.64
CA CYS A 180 -0.25 12.90 -11.87
C CYS A 180 -0.54 14.39 -11.65
N SER A 181 -0.39 14.89 -10.42
CA SER A 181 -0.63 16.31 -10.13
C SER A 181 0.47 17.25 -10.61
N GLY A 182 1.59 16.68 -11.06
CA GLY A 182 2.82 17.43 -11.31
C GLY A 182 3.42 18.05 -10.06
N ALA A 183 2.95 17.75 -8.85
CA ALA A 183 3.50 18.29 -7.63
C ALA A 183 3.85 17.18 -6.63
N PHE A 184 5.02 17.29 -6.01
CA PHE A 184 5.48 16.35 -5.00
C PHE A 184 6.38 17.04 -3.99
N ASN A 185 6.57 16.41 -2.83
CA ASN A 185 7.38 16.96 -1.76
C ASN A 185 8.76 16.30 -1.77
N VAL A 186 9.80 17.10 -1.64
CA VAL A 186 11.18 16.64 -1.44
C VAL A 186 11.64 17.05 -0.06
N ARG A 187 12.00 16.06 0.75
CA ARG A 187 12.62 16.25 2.05
C ARG A 187 14.13 16.07 1.93
N GLY A 188 14.92 17.01 2.42
CA GLY A 188 16.38 16.91 2.42
C GLY A 188 17.08 18.19 2.85
N LYS A 189 18.41 18.22 2.72
CA LYS A 189 19.25 19.39 3.00
C LYS A 189 19.52 20.14 1.69
N PHE A 190 18.89 21.30 1.52
CA PHE A 190 18.97 22.08 0.28
C PHE A 190 20.12 23.09 0.25
N VAL A 191 20.61 23.51 1.43
CA VAL A 191 21.65 24.51 1.57
C VAL A 191 22.66 23.99 2.58
N GLY A 192 23.73 23.34 2.16
CA GLY A 192 24.81 22.88 3.04
C GLY A 192 24.44 21.68 3.93
N ALA A 193 25.34 20.69 4.02
CA ALA A 193 25.13 19.45 4.76
C ALA A 193 25.05 19.66 6.28
N GLN A 194 25.51 20.81 6.78
CA GLN A 194 25.43 21.16 8.21
C GLN A 194 24.09 21.76 8.63
N ASN A 195 23.26 22.16 7.66
CA ASN A 195 21.98 22.79 7.97
C ASN A 195 20.86 21.76 8.19
N PRO A 196 19.76 22.16 8.86
CA PRO A 196 18.60 21.30 9.05
C PRO A 196 17.96 20.87 7.73
N GLU A 197 17.32 19.71 7.75
CA GLU A 197 16.48 19.29 6.62
C GLU A 197 15.21 20.12 6.54
N SER A 198 14.71 20.27 5.33
CA SER A 198 13.44 20.93 5.03
C SER A 198 12.63 20.07 4.08
N THR A 199 11.33 20.33 4.00
CA THR A 199 10.45 19.74 2.98
C THR A 199 9.99 20.84 2.06
N LEU A 200 10.33 20.75 0.78
CA LEU A 200 9.93 21.69 -0.25
C LEU A 200 9.03 21.01 -1.27
N THR A 201 8.04 21.74 -1.77
CA THR A 201 7.20 21.25 -2.86
C THR A 201 7.82 21.65 -4.18
N ILE A 202 8.08 20.67 -5.03
CA ILE A 202 8.46 20.87 -6.43
C ILE A 202 7.18 20.76 -7.27
N VAL A 203 7.01 21.69 -8.20
CA VAL A 203 5.93 21.70 -9.17
C VAL A 203 6.54 21.57 -10.57
N LEU A 204 6.06 20.59 -11.32
CA LEU A 204 6.40 20.26 -12.68
C LEU A 204 5.32 20.80 -13.62
N ASP A 205 5.77 21.37 -14.73
CA ASP A 205 4.92 21.85 -15.82
C ASP A 205 5.50 21.32 -17.13
N GLN A 206 4.82 20.33 -17.71
CA GLN A 206 5.20 19.69 -18.99
C GLN A 206 4.94 20.62 -20.19
N GLY A 207 4.25 21.74 -19.97
CA GLY A 207 3.70 22.56 -21.04
C GLY A 207 2.62 21.81 -21.82
N GLN A 208 2.29 22.31 -23.02
CA GLN A 208 1.27 21.72 -23.89
C GLN A 208 1.83 20.64 -24.84
N ALA A 209 3.07 20.20 -24.62
CA ALA A 209 3.70 19.18 -25.43
C ALA A 209 3.55 17.80 -24.76
N MET A 210 3.11 16.81 -25.54
CA MET A 210 3.25 15.41 -25.11
C MET A 210 4.75 15.10 -24.98
N GLY A 211 5.20 14.73 -23.79
CA GLY A 211 6.60 14.54 -23.48
C GLY A 211 6.81 14.07 -22.05
N THR A 212 8.06 13.79 -21.68
CA THR A 212 8.45 13.38 -20.33
C THR A 212 9.35 14.42 -19.67
N ASN A 213 9.31 15.65 -20.17
CA ASN A 213 10.18 16.73 -19.76
C ASN A 213 9.45 18.06 -19.76
N GLY A 214 10.00 19.00 -19.00
CA GLY A 214 9.37 20.31 -18.85
C GLY A 214 10.09 21.18 -17.84
N VAL A 215 9.35 22.10 -17.24
CA VAL A 215 9.85 23.07 -16.27
C VAL A 215 9.59 22.56 -14.86
N ALA A 216 10.61 22.61 -14.00
CA ALA A 216 10.47 22.37 -12.57
C ALA A 216 10.60 23.67 -11.79
N ARG A 217 9.77 23.87 -10.76
CA ARG A 217 9.73 25.10 -9.96
C ARG A 217 9.58 24.79 -8.48
N ILE A 218 10.23 25.62 -7.67
CA ILE A 218 9.91 25.81 -6.25
C ILE A 218 9.47 27.26 -6.12
N VAL A 219 8.19 27.48 -5.82
CA VAL A 219 7.69 28.83 -5.53
C VAL A 219 8.38 29.33 -4.28
N ARG A 220 8.77 30.61 -4.28
CA ARG A 220 9.42 31.25 -3.14
C ARG A 220 8.71 30.91 -1.84
N THR A 221 9.40 30.22 -0.96
CA THR A 221 8.83 29.67 0.26
C THR A 221 9.84 29.71 1.38
N LYS A 222 9.34 29.59 2.61
CA LYS A 222 10.15 29.44 3.81
C LYS A 222 10.95 28.14 3.74
N LEU A 223 12.26 28.23 3.94
CA LEU A 223 13.14 27.06 3.91
C LEU A 223 12.97 26.25 5.19
N PHE A 224 13.24 26.85 6.36
CA PHE A 224 13.28 26.11 7.62
C PHE A 224 12.03 26.32 8.48
N GLY A 225 11.35 25.24 8.91
CA GLY A 225 10.11 25.30 9.69
C GLY A 225 10.15 26.18 10.96
N PHE A 226 11.31 26.33 11.60
CA PHE A 226 11.46 27.05 12.88
C PHE A 226 11.67 28.58 12.74
N THR A 227 11.89 29.12 11.54
CA THR A 227 12.15 30.56 11.35
C THR A 227 11.67 31.07 9.99
N SER A 228 11.14 32.28 9.92
CA SER A 228 10.74 32.92 8.64
C SER A 228 11.84 33.78 8.03
N GLN A 229 13.06 33.74 8.58
CA GLN A 229 14.21 34.52 8.07
C GLN A 229 14.73 34.00 6.72
N TYR A 230 14.61 32.70 6.46
CA TYR A 230 15.25 32.06 5.33
C TYR A 230 14.22 31.56 4.32
N GLU A 231 14.39 31.98 3.08
CA GLU A 231 13.53 31.59 1.96
C GLU A 231 14.35 31.01 0.81
N LEU A 232 13.69 30.17 0.00
CA LEU A 232 14.27 29.59 -1.20
C LEU A 232 13.23 29.64 -2.33
N GLU A 233 13.69 29.98 -3.53
CA GLU A 233 12.95 29.79 -4.77
C GLU A 233 13.85 29.08 -5.78
N ALA A 234 13.25 28.34 -6.72
CA ALA A 234 14.01 27.65 -7.74
C ALA A 234 13.24 27.51 -9.04
N ILE A 235 13.98 27.46 -10.14
CA ILE A 235 13.44 27.15 -11.46
C ILE A 235 14.48 26.37 -12.28
N GLY A 236 14.00 25.45 -13.09
CA GLY A 236 14.82 24.77 -14.07
C GLY A 236 14.02 23.75 -14.84
N THR A 237 14.60 22.59 -15.09
CA THR A 237 14.02 21.57 -15.98
C THR A 237 13.95 20.21 -15.30
N TYR A 238 13.03 19.37 -15.77
CA TYR A 238 12.97 17.96 -15.39
C TYR A 238 12.94 17.08 -16.64
N ASP A 239 13.29 15.81 -16.44
CA ASP A 239 13.20 14.74 -17.42
C ASP A 239 12.88 13.43 -16.66
N GLU A 240 11.64 12.94 -16.79
CA GLU A 240 11.12 11.72 -16.16
C GLU A 240 11.86 10.48 -16.69
N ALA A 241 12.18 10.44 -17.99
CA ALA A 241 12.86 9.30 -18.61
C ALA A 241 14.28 9.08 -18.04
N THR A 242 14.93 10.15 -17.59
CA THR A 242 16.23 10.07 -16.90
C THR A 242 16.13 10.16 -15.38
N GLY A 243 14.92 10.38 -14.83
CA GLY A 243 14.69 10.62 -13.41
C GLY A 243 15.43 11.83 -12.86
N LYS A 244 15.72 12.83 -13.70
CA LYS A 244 16.59 13.97 -13.36
C LYS A 244 15.83 15.29 -13.33
N ILE A 245 16.02 16.06 -12.27
CA ILE A 245 15.60 17.46 -12.15
C ILE A 245 16.85 18.32 -11.97
N VAL A 246 16.95 19.44 -12.70
CA VAL A 246 18.00 20.43 -12.55
C VAL A 246 17.36 21.76 -12.21
N LEU A 247 17.62 22.27 -11.01
CA LEU A 247 17.07 23.52 -10.49
C LEU A 247 18.19 24.53 -10.26
N ASN A 248 18.02 25.73 -10.80
CA ASN A 248 18.79 26.88 -10.35
C ASN A 248 18.00 27.53 -9.21
N TYR A 249 18.56 27.54 -8.01
CA TYR A 249 17.90 28.08 -6.82
C TYR A 249 18.56 29.38 -6.35
N SER A 250 17.76 30.22 -5.71
CA SER A 250 18.20 31.42 -5.00
C SER A 250 17.80 31.29 -3.55
N PHE A 251 18.78 31.45 -2.66
CA PHE A 251 18.60 31.49 -1.22
C PHE A 251 18.56 32.94 -0.74
N PHE A 252 17.63 33.22 0.17
CA PHE A 252 17.43 34.54 0.75
C PHE A 252 17.50 34.46 2.28
N ASP A 253 18.41 35.24 2.86
CA ASP A 253 18.37 35.66 4.26
C ASP A 253 17.73 37.06 4.32
N LEU A 254 16.51 37.12 4.85
CA LEU A 254 15.72 38.34 4.91
C LEU A 254 16.26 39.37 5.92
N LEU A 255 17.17 38.98 6.81
CA LEU A 255 17.78 39.87 7.80
C LEU A 255 19.21 40.31 7.42
N ASP A 256 19.89 39.53 6.58
CA ASP A 256 21.23 39.85 6.09
C ASP A 256 21.43 39.41 4.63
N SER A 257 21.20 40.32 3.70
CA SER A 257 21.33 40.04 2.27
C SER A 257 22.75 39.67 1.81
N SER A 258 23.78 39.89 2.63
CA SER A 258 25.14 39.45 2.30
C SER A 258 25.30 37.93 2.32
N ASN A 259 24.36 37.22 2.96
CA ASN A 259 24.25 35.77 2.95
C ASN A 259 23.45 35.22 1.76
N ASN A 260 22.89 36.07 0.89
CA ASN A 260 22.14 35.62 -0.27
C ASN A 260 23.08 35.06 -1.33
N PHE A 261 22.71 33.93 -1.93
CA PHE A 261 23.47 33.32 -3.01
C PHE A 261 22.54 32.52 -3.93
N SER A 262 23.08 32.13 -5.09
CA SER A 262 22.42 31.23 -6.02
C SER A 262 23.35 30.08 -6.36
N ASP A 263 22.78 28.91 -6.63
CA ASP A 263 23.51 27.70 -6.94
C ASP A 263 22.61 26.74 -7.74
N THR A 264 23.18 25.65 -8.25
CA THR A 264 22.47 24.63 -9.02
C THR A 264 22.30 23.37 -8.17
N LEU A 265 21.07 22.88 -8.08
CA LEU A 265 20.70 21.62 -7.47
C LEU A 265 20.28 20.63 -8.55
N VAL A 266 20.95 19.47 -8.58
CA VAL A 266 20.54 18.31 -9.37
C VAL A 266 19.89 17.30 -8.45
N ILE A 267 18.65 16.92 -8.74
CA ILE A 267 17.92 15.86 -8.05
C ILE A 267 17.85 14.67 -8.99
N THR A 268 18.26 13.50 -8.51
CA THR A 268 18.20 12.24 -9.26
C THR A 268 17.43 11.21 -8.45
N ALA A 269 16.49 10.52 -9.10
CA ALA A 269 15.83 9.34 -8.56
C ALA A 269 16.85 8.23 -8.22
N GLY A 270 16.64 7.55 -7.09
CA GLY A 270 17.51 6.50 -6.56
C GLY A 270 17.30 5.13 -7.19
#